data_AF-A0A7S3DKT7-F1
#
_entry.id   AF-A0A7S3DKT7-F1
#
_cell.length_a   1.000
_cell.length_b   1.000
_cell.length_c   1.000
_cell.angle_alpha   90.00
_cell.angle_beta   90.00
_cell.angle_gamma   90.00
#
_symmetry.space_group_name_H-M   'P 1'
#
loop_
_entity.id
_entity.type
_entity.pdbx_description
1 polymer ?
#
loop_
_entity_poly.entity_id
_entity_poly.type
_entity_poly.pdbx_seq_one_letter_code
_entity_poly.pdbx_strand_id
1 'polypeptide(L)'
;KAANASRSDNDESFDDYLSEMESERMQRIEPLCEASMRYLKPCADHIMLRVDEEHAGAVPRENSRLSDAEYGEDVRYEALLEREHLKMVEIEASGGDTSANVHLSWRRLLGHGLAGDADRAFADNHAAVAAGDPVAMHNEGYMYLNGEGVERDPLQAERMFRAAADYGQVDSINALGYLYYQGEGVEKNVTRAKEYFLEAATLGLADGFYNYGLILYTEDRNYDEAFKMFEAASEDGHVRGTYMSALMTLDGLGTEYVCDVAWKKLNGIVTN
;
A
#
# COMPACT_ATOMS: atom_id res chain seq x y z
N LYS A 1 35.92 -17.37 -0.35
CA LYS A 1 35.55 -15.95 -0.56
C LYS A 1 35.50 -15.68 -2.05
N ALA A 2 34.32 -15.86 -2.64
CA ALA A 2 33.88 -15.25 -3.88
C ALA A 2 32.36 -15.34 -3.84
N ALA A 3 31.71 -14.20 -3.97
CA ALA A 3 30.27 -14.08 -4.13
C ALA A 3 29.83 -14.89 -5.35
N ASN A 4 28.70 -15.58 -5.25
CA ASN A 4 28.02 -16.05 -6.44
C ASN A 4 26.51 -15.93 -6.25
N ALA A 5 25.91 -15.36 -7.29
CA ALA A 5 24.51 -15.09 -7.48
C ALA A 5 23.68 -16.37 -7.69
N SER A 6 22.45 -16.29 -7.19
CA SER A 6 21.22 -16.89 -7.73
C SER A 6 20.10 -16.15 -6.99
N ARG A 7 19.42 -15.11 -7.52
CA ARG A 7 18.55 -15.11 -8.72
C ARG A 7 17.82 -16.44 -8.90
N SER A 8 16.71 -16.56 -8.19
CA SER A 8 15.48 -17.23 -8.62
C SER A 8 14.49 -16.07 -8.84
N ASP A 9 14.13 -15.65 -10.05
CA ASP A 9 13.36 -16.37 -11.08
C ASP A 9 12.17 -17.10 -10.44
N ASN A 10 11.21 -16.31 -9.93
CA ASN A 10 9.76 -16.55 -9.81
C ASN A 10 9.05 -15.57 -8.83
N ASP A 11 9.59 -14.39 -8.60
CA ASP A 11 8.88 -13.29 -7.93
C ASP A 11 8.17 -12.47 -9.02
N GLU A 12 7.00 -12.92 -9.47
CA GLU A 12 6.05 -11.99 -10.12
C GLU A 12 5.45 -11.15 -8.99
N SER A 13 6.13 -10.05 -8.65
CA SER A 13 5.57 -9.06 -7.73
C SER A 13 4.34 -8.42 -8.39
N PHE A 14 3.38 -7.97 -7.59
CA PHE A 14 2.21 -7.25 -8.08
C PHE A 14 2.56 -6.03 -8.96
N ASP A 15 3.73 -5.42 -8.71
CA ASP A 15 4.28 -4.32 -9.50
C ASP A 15 4.75 -4.79 -10.90
N ASP A 16 5.22 -6.02 -11.04
CA ASP A 16 5.59 -6.61 -12.34
C ASP A 16 4.35 -6.81 -13.23
N TYR A 17 3.22 -7.23 -12.65
CA TYR A 17 1.95 -7.40 -13.37
C TYR A 17 1.38 -6.05 -13.86
N LEU A 18 1.47 -5.00 -13.04
CA LEU A 18 1.11 -3.64 -13.46
C LEU A 18 2.02 -3.16 -14.59
N SER A 19 3.33 -3.43 -14.51
CA SER A 19 4.30 -3.03 -15.53
C SER A 19 4.09 -3.73 -16.89
N GLU A 20 3.74 -5.02 -16.90
CA GLU A 20 3.45 -5.75 -18.14
C GLU A 20 2.15 -5.27 -18.79
N MET A 21 1.11 -5.03 -17.97
CA MET A 21 -0.19 -4.54 -18.43
C MET A 21 -0.10 -3.13 -19.04
N GLU A 22 0.76 -2.26 -18.51
CA GLU A 22 1.06 -0.94 -19.08
C GLU A 22 1.78 -1.01 -20.42
N SER A 23 2.72 -1.95 -20.58
CA SER A 23 3.50 -2.13 -21.80
C SER A 23 2.63 -2.53 -23.01
N GLU A 24 1.64 -3.40 -22.81
CA GLU A 24 0.68 -3.80 -23.84
C GLU A 24 -0.38 -2.74 -24.15
N ARG A 25 -0.61 -1.82 -23.20
CA ARG A 25 -1.67 -0.80 -23.24
C ARG A 25 -1.23 0.48 -23.95
N MET A 26 0.04 0.89 -23.80
CA MET A 26 0.65 1.98 -24.57
C MET A 26 0.55 1.76 -26.09
N GLN A 27 0.55 0.51 -26.56
CA GLN A 27 0.44 0.17 -27.97
C GLN A 27 -0.98 0.31 -28.54
N ARG A 28 -2.03 0.35 -27.70
CA ARG A 28 -3.44 0.40 -28.15
C ARG A 28 -4.06 1.80 -28.11
N ILE A 29 -3.55 2.69 -27.25
CA ILE A 29 -4.13 4.02 -26.97
C ILE A 29 -3.67 5.11 -27.97
N GLU A 30 -2.56 4.89 -28.71
CA GLU A 30 -1.95 5.89 -29.59
C GLU A 30 -2.90 6.61 -30.58
N PRO A 31 -3.92 5.98 -31.21
CA PRO A 31 -4.69 6.71 -32.23
C PRO A 31 -5.82 7.63 -31.71
N LEU A 32 -6.28 7.48 -30.46
CA LEU A 32 -7.53 8.14 -30.00
C LEU A 32 -7.32 9.34 -29.05
N CYS A 33 -6.13 9.52 -28.48
CA CYS A 33 -5.87 10.55 -27.45
C CYS A 33 -4.60 11.41 -27.68
N GLU A 34 -4.09 11.53 -28.91
CA GLU A 34 -2.86 12.29 -29.22
C GLU A 34 -2.88 13.76 -28.78
N ALA A 35 -4.06 14.40 -28.74
CA ALA A 35 -4.19 15.80 -28.32
C ALA A 35 -4.08 15.99 -26.79
N SER A 36 -4.57 15.02 -26.01
CA SER A 36 -4.55 15.07 -24.54
C SER A 36 -3.22 14.54 -23.98
N MET A 37 -2.63 13.51 -24.60
CA MET A 37 -1.36 12.91 -24.17
C MET A 37 -0.14 13.83 -24.33
N ARG A 38 -0.20 14.88 -25.17
CA ARG A 38 0.89 15.85 -25.33
C ARG A 38 1.20 16.65 -24.06
N TYR A 39 0.22 16.77 -23.16
CA TYR A 39 0.38 17.43 -21.87
C TYR A 39 0.66 16.45 -20.73
N LEU A 40 0.46 15.14 -20.95
CA LEU A 40 0.48 14.11 -19.92
C LEU A 40 1.62 13.10 -20.06
N LYS A 41 2.32 13.02 -21.19
CA LYS A 41 3.54 12.21 -21.34
C LYS A 41 4.60 12.52 -20.27
N PRO A 42 4.84 13.79 -19.87
CA PRO A 42 5.70 14.09 -18.74
C PRO A 42 5.09 13.70 -17.38
N CYS A 43 3.76 13.61 -17.27
CA CYS A 43 3.06 13.29 -16.02
C CYS A 43 2.94 11.79 -15.75
N ALA A 44 2.78 10.96 -16.78
CA ALA A 44 2.75 9.50 -16.61
C ALA A 44 4.12 8.95 -16.15
N ASP A 45 5.21 9.42 -16.76
CA ASP A 45 6.58 9.13 -16.30
C ASP A 45 6.82 9.66 -14.86
N HIS A 46 6.14 10.74 -14.47
CA HIS A 46 6.25 11.36 -13.15
C HIS A 46 5.34 10.72 -12.09
N ILE A 47 4.23 10.11 -12.49
CA ILE A 47 3.33 9.33 -11.61
C ILE A 47 4.02 8.02 -11.22
N MET A 48 4.68 7.34 -12.17
CA MET A 48 5.42 6.10 -11.88
C MET A 48 6.64 6.34 -10.98
N LEU A 49 7.34 7.46 -11.15
CA LEU A 49 8.43 7.84 -10.24
C LEU A 49 7.94 8.29 -8.85
N ARG A 50 6.71 8.78 -8.72
CA ARG A 50 6.16 9.19 -7.41
C ARG A 50 5.67 8.05 -6.52
N VAL A 51 5.29 6.91 -7.11
CA VAL A 51 4.91 5.72 -6.31
C VAL A 51 6.14 5.10 -5.62
N ASP A 52 7.34 5.24 -6.19
CA ASP A 52 8.60 4.87 -5.54
C ASP A 52 9.19 5.97 -4.64
N GLU A 53 8.83 7.24 -4.83
CA GLU A 53 9.38 8.38 -4.05
C GLU A 53 8.76 8.56 -2.66
N GLU A 54 7.65 7.89 -2.32
CA GLU A 54 7.18 7.86 -0.91
C GLU A 54 8.15 7.09 0.02
N HIS A 55 9.13 6.36 -0.53
CA HIS A 55 10.25 5.78 0.22
C HIS A 55 11.56 6.56 0.08
N ALA A 56 11.56 7.73 -0.56
CA ALA A 56 12.77 8.53 -0.76
C ALA A 56 12.51 10.05 -0.73
N GLY A 57 12.07 10.58 0.42
CA GLY A 57 12.40 11.92 0.92
C GLY A 57 12.57 13.09 -0.08
N ALA A 58 11.69 13.25 -1.07
CA ALA A 58 11.73 14.37 -2.00
C ALA A 58 10.33 14.87 -2.34
N VAL A 59 9.94 16.00 -1.73
CA VAL A 59 8.68 16.69 -2.04
C VAL A 59 8.83 17.52 -3.32
N PRO A 60 7.91 17.42 -4.31
CA PRO A 60 7.96 18.22 -5.53
C PRO A 60 7.45 19.65 -5.29
N ARG A 61 8.22 20.63 -5.75
CA ARG A 61 7.84 22.06 -5.76
C ARG A 61 6.72 22.32 -6.76
N GLU A 62 5.63 22.95 -6.33
CA GLU A 62 5.09 24.09 -7.08
C GLU A 62 4.21 25.06 -6.25
N ASN A 63 4.62 26.33 -6.29
CA ASN A 63 3.85 27.57 -6.12
C ASN A 63 3.11 27.86 -4.79
N SER A 64 3.89 28.19 -3.76
CA SER A 64 3.61 29.40 -2.97
C SER A 64 4.92 30.13 -2.65
N ARG A 65 4.89 31.46 -2.61
CA ARG A 65 6.06 32.34 -2.43
C ARG A 65 6.57 32.31 -0.99
N LEU A 66 7.12 31.18 -0.55
CA LEU A 66 7.96 31.14 0.65
C LEU A 66 9.42 31.31 0.20
N SER A 67 10.13 32.22 0.85
CA SER A 67 11.57 32.36 0.62
C SER A 67 12.28 31.06 1.03
N ASP A 68 13.39 30.69 0.38
CA ASP A 68 14.18 29.50 0.75
C ASP A 68 14.62 29.50 2.24
N ALA A 69 14.56 30.65 2.91
CA ALA A 69 14.79 30.82 4.34
C ALA A 69 13.57 30.43 5.21
N GLU A 70 12.35 30.80 4.82
CA GLU A 70 11.10 30.42 5.51
C GLU A 70 10.80 28.92 5.30
N TYR A 71 10.96 28.42 4.07
CA TYR A 71 10.83 26.98 3.78
C TYR A 71 11.87 26.15 4.57
N GLY A 72 13.08 26.70 4.75
CA GLY A 72 14.13 26.09 5.58
C GLY A 72 13.87 26.17 7.09
N GLU A 73 13.01 27.09 7.58
CA GLU A 73 12.57 27.15 8.97
C GLU A 73 11.43 26.17 9.26
N ASP A 74 10.47 26.02 8.33
CA ASP A 74 9.36 25.06 8.45
C ASP A 74 9.86 23.60 8.47
N VAL A 75 10.78 23.24 7.56
CA VAL A 75 11.38 21.88 7.54
C VAL A 75 12.18 21.61 8.83
N ARG A 76 12.80 22.63 9.43
CA ARG A 76 13.48 22.49 10.73
C ARG A 76 12.48 22.33 11.88
N TYR A 77 11.33 22.98 11.80
CA TYR A 77 10.27 22.88 12.80
C TYR A 77 9.61 21.50 12.78
N GLU A 78 9.31 20.95 11.60
CA GLU A 78 8.79 19.58 11.46
C GLU A 78 9.78 18.54 12.01
N ALA A 79 11.06 18.63 11.66
CA ALA A 79 12.08 17.73 12.19
C ALA A 79 12.25 17.84 13.72
N LEU A 80 12.05 19.04 14.29
CA LEU A 80 12.04 19.24 15.74
C LEU A 80 10.82 18.61 16.40
N LEU A 81 9.63 18.77 15.80
CA LEU A 81 8.40 18.16 16.29
C LEU A 81 8.49 16.63 16.25
N GLU A 82 9.00 16.05 15.16
CA GLU A 82 9.22 14.61 15.05
C GLU A 82 10.16 14.09 16.14
N ARG A 83 11.24 14.84 16.43
CA ARG A 83 12.20 14.48 17.47
C ARG A 83 11.59 14.54 18.88
N GLU A 84 10.82 15.57 19.18
CA GLU A 84 10.16 15.68 20.49
C GLU A 84 9.03 14.65 20.63
N HIS A 85 8.27 14.39 19.57
CA HIS A 85 7.28 13.32 19.54
C HIS A 85 7.92 11.96 19.78
N LEU A 86 9.04 11.67 19.11
CA LEU A 86 9.77 10.41 19.31
C LEU A 86 10.23 10.23 20.76
N LYS A 87 10.75 11.28 21.41
CA LYS A 87 11.12 11.21 22.84
C LYS A 87 9.91 10.91 23.73
N MET A 88 8.76 11.50 23.43
CA MET A 88 7.53 11.24 24.18
C MET A 88 7.11 9.77 24.04
N VAL A 89 7.11 9.24 22.81
CA VAL A 89 6.81 7.83 22.54
C VAL A 89 7.83 6.92 23.25
N GLU A 90 9.13 7.26 23.28
CA GLU A 90 10.15 6.49 24.01
C GLU A 90 9.92 6.47 25.53
N ILE A 91 9.45 7.58 26.10
CA ILE A 91 9.11 7.67 27.52
C ILE A 91 7.89 6.80 27.84
N GLU A 92 6.84 6.87 27.01
CA GLU A 92 5.62 6.07 27.15
C GLU A 92 5.92 4.57 27.02
N ALA A 93 6.70 4.19 26.01
CA ALA A 93 7.22 2.83 25.81
C ALA A 93 8.02 2.33 27.02
N SER A 94 8.92 3.17 27.56
CA SER A 94 9.69 2.85 28.78
C SER A 94 8.80 2.72 30.03
N GLY A 95 7.63 3.35 30.01
CA GLY A 95 6.57 3.21 31.01
C GLY A 95 5.72 1.94 30.86
N GLY A 96 5.93 1.16 29.80
CA GLY A 96 5.20 -0.08 29.50
C GLY A 96 3.97 0.10 28.61
N ASP A 97 3.82 1.25 27.93
CA ASP A 97 2.74 1.45 26.96
C ASP A 97 2.99 0.63 25.68
N THR A 98 2.07 -0.28 25.38
CA THR A 98 2.17 -1.19 24.23
C THR A 98 1.89 -0.49 22.90
N SER A 99 1.04 0.53 22.88
CA SER A 99 0.77 1.33 21.66
C SER A 99 2.01 2.14 21.27
N ALA A 100 2.70 2.68 22.27
CA ALA A 100 3.97 3.36 22.06
C ALA A 100 5.05 2.40 21.53
N ASN A 101 5.11 1.16 22.04
CA ASN A 101 6.01 0.13 21.52
C ASN A 101 5.72 -0.24 20.06
N VAL A 102 4.45 -0.40 19.70
CA VAL A 102 4.02 -0.64 18.31
C VAL A 102 4.42 0.53 17.40
N HIS A 103 4.26 1.77 17.85
CA HIS A 103 4.70 2.95 17.09
C HIS A 103 6.22 2.94 16.89
N LEU A 104 7.01 2.69 17.95
CA LEU A 104 8.47 2.62 17.83
C LEU A 104 8.92 1.48 16.93
N SER A 105 8.24 0.34 16.96
CA SER A 105 8.50 -0.76 16.04
C SER A 105 8.40 -0.30 14.60
N TRP A 106 7.30 0.35 14.21
CA TRP A 106 7.11 0.78 12.82
C TRP A 106 8.19 1.79 12.37
N ARG A 107 8.57 2.70 13.27
CA ARG A 107 9.68 3.63 13.02
C ARG A 107 11.03 2.93 12.86
N ARG A 108 11.30 1.87 13.64
CA ARG A 108 12.52 1.07 13.55
C ARG A 108 12.55 0.17 12.32
N LEU A 109 11.39 -0.30 11.87
CA LEU A 109 11.25 -1.10 10.67
C LEU A 109 11.56 -0.26 9.42
N LEU A 110 10.96 0.94 9.34
CA LEU A 110 11.10 1.84 8.18
C LEU A 110 12.29 2.81 8.27
N GLY A 111 12.98 2.90 9.41
CA GLY A 111 14.09 3.83 9.61
C GLY A 111 13.69 5.32 9.72
N HIS A 112 12.44 5.61 10.07
CA HIS A 112 11.94 6.98 10.20
C HIS A 112 12.35 7.62 11.54
N GLY A 113 13.32 8.53 11.49
CA GLY A 113 13.82 9.26 12.67
C GLY A 113 14.63 8.40 13.65
N LEU A 114 14.82 7.11 13.35
CA LEU A 114 15.63 6.15 14.09
C LEU A 114 16.55 5.39 13.15
N ALA A 115 17.68 4.89 13.67
CA ALA A 115 18.42 3.87 12.94
C ALA A 115 17.53 2.63 12.79
N GLY A 116 17.42 2.11 11.57
CA GLY A 116 16.66 0.90 11.30
C GLY A 116 17.17 -0.27 12.13
N ASP A 117 16.25 -1.01 12.76
CA ASP A 117 16.56 -2.12 13.66
C ASP A 117 15.36 -3.10 13.69
N ALA A 118 15.32 -3.98 12.69
CA ALA A 118 14.22 -4.92 12.52
C ALA A 118 14.15 -5.95 13.67
N ASP A 119 15.29 -6.38 14.22
CA ASP A 119 15.33 -7.31 15.36
C ASP A 119 14.67 -6.68 16.59
N ARG A 120 14.94 -5.40 16.84
CA ARG A 120 14.31 -4.67 17.94
C ARG A 120 12.83 -4.38 17.67
N ALA A 121 12.48 -4.00 16.45
CA ALA A 121 11.08 -3.82 16.05
C ALA A 121 10.26 -5.11 16.31
N PHE A 122 10.84 -6.26 15.98
CA PHE A 122 10.23 -7.56 16.25
C PHE A 122 10.01 -7.77 17.75
N ALA A 123 11.04 -7.52 18.57
CA ALA A 123 10.95 -7.67 20.02
C ALA A 123 9.88 -6.74 20.65
N ASP A 124 9.74 -5.52 20.15
CA ASP A 124 8.73 -4.57 20.64
C ASP A 124 7.31 -5.03 20.32
N ASN A 125 7.05 -5.48 19.08
CA ASN A 125 5.74 -6.06 18.74
C ASN A 125 5.48 -7.33 19.56
N HIS A 126 6.49 -8.18 19.76
CA HIS A 126 6.35 -9.42 20.53
C HIS A 126 5.94 -9.20 21.98
N ALA A 127 6.47 -8.15 22.61
CA ALA A 127 6.02 -7.73 23.92
C ALA A 127 4.55 -7.27 23.90
N ALA A 128 4.12 -6.54 22.86
CA ALA A 128 2.75 -6.04 22.72
C ALA A 128 1.74 -7.15 22.35
N VAL A 129 2.15 -8.17 21.58
CA VAL A 129 1.32 -9.36 21.30
C VAL A 129 1.00 -10.13 22.58
N ALA A 130 1.97 -10.28 23.48
CA ALA A 130 1.73 -10.89 24.79
C ALA A 130 0.71 -10.11 25.65
N ALA A 131 0.54 -8.80 25.38
CA ALA A 131 -0.46 -7.96 26.00
C ALA A 131 -1.82 -7.96 25.26
N GLY A 132 -1.94 -8.67 24.14
CA GLY A 132 -3.17 -8.79 23.35
C GLY A 132 -3.40 -7.64 22.37
N ASP A 133 -2.35 -6.91 21.97
CA ASP A 133 -2.47 -5.80 21.03
C ASP A 133 -2.67 -6.32 19.58
N PRO A 134 -3.82 -6.00 18.94
CA PRO A 134 -4.13 -6.52 17.62
C PRO A 134 -3.30 -5.89 16.49
N VAL A 135 -2.80 -4.65 16.68
CA VAL A 135 -1.92 -3.99 15.72
C VAL A 135 -0.52 -4.62 15.79
N ALA A 136 -0.04 -4.96 16.98
CA ALA A 136 1.21 -5.70 17.14
C ALA A 136 1.14 -7.09 16.48
N MET A 137 0.02 -7.81 16.63
CA MET A 137 -0.20 -9.09 15.97
C MET A 137 -0.17 -8.95 14.45
N HIS A 138 -0.81 -7.92 13.91
CA HIS A 138 -0.76 -7.61 12.49
C HIS A 138 0.66 -7.32 12.00
N ASN A 139 1.40 -6.47 12.72
CA ASN A 139 2.77 -6.14 12.38
C ASN A 139 3.69 -7.36 12.43
N GLU A 140 3.59 -8.20 13.46
CA GLU A 140 4.33 -9.47 13.50
C GLU A 140 3.96 -10.36 12.32
N GLY A 141 2.69 -10.40 11.93
CA GLY A 141 2.25 -11.11 10.73
C GLY A 141 3.02 -10.67 9.49
N TYR A 142 3.16 -9.36 9.28
CA TYR A 142 3.97 -8.81 8.19
C TYR A 142 5.46 -9.15 8.32
N MET A 143 6.03 -9.02 9.53
CA MET A 143 7.43 -9.33 9.77
C MET A 143 7.76 -10.80 9.49
N TYR A 144 6.87 -11.73 9.86
CA TYR A 144 6.99 -13.14 9.49
C TYR A 144 6.81 -13.38 7.98
N LEU A 145 5.92 -12.65 7.32
CA LEU A 145 5.69 -12.80 5.87
C LEU A 145 6.92 -12.38 5.05
N ASN A 146 7.59 -11.30 5.47
CA ASN A 146 8.73 -10.71 4.76
C ASN A 146 10.10 -11.20 5.28
N GLY A 147 10.15 -11.80 6.48
CA GLY A 147 11.40 -12.16 7.15
C GLY A 147 12.16 -10.95 7.71
N GLU A 148 11.43 -9.94 8.19
CA GLU A 148 12.01 -8.72 8.75
C GLU A 148 12.22 -8.89 10.26
N GLY A 149 13.47 -8.91 10.72
CA GLY A 149 13.80 -9.09 12.15
C GLY A 149 13.51 -10.50 12.70
N VAL A 150 12.97 -11.39 11.87
CA VAL A 150 12.65 -12.78 12.15
C VAL A 150 12.81 -13.63 10.89
N GLU A 151 13.00 -14.94 11.02
CA GLU A 151 13.01 -15.83 9.84
C GLU A 151 11.64 -15.82 9.16
N ARG A 152 11.64 -15.73 7.82
CA ARG A 152 10.41 -15.73 7.03
C ARG A 152 9.62 -17.03 7.26
N ASP A 153 8.40 -16.89 7.78
CA ASP A 153 7.44 -17.97 8.02
C ASP A 153 6.01 -17.51 7.67
N PRO A 154 5.57 -17.68 6.41
CA PRO A 154 4.23 -17.27 6.00
C PRO A 154 3.10 -18.02 6.70
N LEU A 155 3.36 -19.22 7.23
CA LEU A 155 2.36 -19.96 8.00
C LEU A 155 2.20 -19.36 9.41
N GLN A 156 3.29 -18.86 10.01
CA GLN A 156 3.20 -18.06 11.23
C GLN A 156 2.54 -16.70 10.95
N ALA A 157 2.82 -16.06 9.81
CA ALA A 157 2.15 -14.83 9.40
C ALA A 157 0.62 -15.00 9.36
N GLU A 158 0.14 -16.09 8.73
CA GLU A 158 -1.28 -16.42 8.70
C GLU A 158 -1.91 -16.56 10.10
N ARG A 159 -1.20 -17.21 11.02
CA ARG A 159 -1.66 -17.35 12.41
C ARG A 159 -1.79 -16.00 13.10
N MET A 160 -0.82 -15.12 12.89
CA MET A 160 -0.81 -13.78 13.49
C MET A 160 -1.90 -12.89 12.90
N PHE A 161 -2.10 -12.89 11.58
CA PHE A 161 -3.21 -12.16 10.96
C PHE A 161 -4.58 -12.68 11.39
N ARG A 162 -4.75 -14.01 11.52
CA ARG A 162 -6.00 -14.58 12.06
C ARG A 162 -6.25 -14.12 13.48
N ALA A 163 -5.23 -14.17 14.35
CA ALA A 163 -5.36 -13.70 15.72
C ALA A 163 -5.75 -12.20 15.76
N ALA A 164 -5.05 -11.35 14.99
CA ALA A 164 -5.36 -9.93 14.89
C ALA A 164 -6.80 -9.66 14.39
N ALA A 165 -7.24 -10.42 13.37
CA ALA A 165 -8.60 -10.34 12.85
C ALA A 165 -9.66 -10.75 13.90
N ASP A 166 -9.40 -11.79 14.69
CA ASP A 166 -10.30 -12.21 15.78
C ASP A 166 -10.45 -11.13 16.87
N TYR A 167 -9.45 -10.24 17.02
CA TYR A 167 -9.48 -9.05 17.88
C TYR A 167 -9.97 -7.78 17.16
N GLY A 168 -10.43 -7.88 15.92
CA GLY A 168 -11.05 -6.79 15.16
C GLY A 168 -10.10 -5.94 14.31
N GLN A 169 -8.85 -6.37 14.09
CA GLN A 169 -7.95 -5.66 13.16
C GLN A 169 -8.35 -5.92 11.71
N VAL A 170 -9.03 -4.96 11.10
CA VAL A 170 -9.56 -5.09 9.73
C VAL A 170 -8.45 -5.28 8.68
N ASP A 171 -7.30 -4.61 8.83
CA ASP A 171 -6.16 -4.78 7.92
C ASP A 171 -5.65 -6.22 7.87
N SER A 172 -5.80 -6.98 8.97
CA SER A 172 -5.41 -8.38 9.01
C SER A 172 -6.38 -9.28 8.26
N ILE A 173 -7.66 -8.92 8.18
CA ILE A 173 -8.64 -9.62 7.34
C ILE A 173 -8.23 -9.46 5.86
N ASN A 174 -7.85 -8.25 5.46
CA ASN A 174 -7.34 -7.99 4.11
C ASN A 174 -6.03 -8.75 3.83
N ALA A 175 -5.09 -8.77 4.78
CA ALA A 175 -3.84 -9.53 4.66
C ALA A 175 -4.09 -11.05 4.52
N LEU A 176 -5.07 -11.61 5.24
CA LEU A 176 -5.50 -13.00 5.04
C LEU A 176 -6.01 -13.23 3.61
N GLY A 177 -6.80 -12.30 3.08
CA GLY A 177 -7.22 -12.33 1.68
C GLY A 177 -6.04 -12.42 0.72
N TYR A 178 -5.01 -11.61 0.95
CA TYR A 178 -3.77 -11.64 0.16
C TYR A 178 -3.04 -12.98 0.25
N LEU A 179 -2.87 -13.55 1.45
CA LEU A 179 -2.22 -14.86 1.62
C LEU A 179 -2.94 -15.96 0.84
N TYR A 180 -4.28 -15.99 0.87
CA TYR A 180 -5.05 -16.96 0.08
C TYR A 180 -5.02 -16.66 -1.42
N TYR A 181 -4.90 -15.40 -1.83
CA TYR A 181 -4.79 -15.05 -3.24
C TYR A 181 -3.46 -15.51 -3.85
N GLN A 182 -2.36 -15.33 -3.12
CA GLN A 182 -1.02 -15.73 -3.57
C GLN A 182 -0.69 -17.19 -3.28
N GLY A 183 -1.33 -17.79 -2.26
CA GLY A 183 -0.94 -19.11 -1.76
C GLY A 183 0.36 -19.09 -0.95
N GLU A 184 0.61 -17.99 -0.22
CA GLU A 184 1.77 -17.86 0.64
C GLU A 184 1.49 -18.44 2.03
N GLY A 185 2.17 -19.53 2.38
CA GLY A 185 1.97 -20.21 3.66
C GLY A 185 0.67 -21.02 3.76
N VAL A 186 -0.27 -20.80 2.83
CA VAL A 186 -1.54 -21.51 2.68
C VAL A 186 -1.75 -21.94 1.24
N GLU A 187 -2.62 -22.92 0.99
CA GLU A 187 -3.00 -23.27 -0.38
C GLU A 187 -3.75 -22.10 -1.04
N LYS A 188 -3.32 -21.71 -2.26
CA LYS A 188 -3.97 -20.66 -3.04
C LYS A 188 -5.46 -20.96 -3.20
N ASN A 189 -6.30 -20.02 -2.81
CA ASN A 189 -7.75 -20.12 -2.87
C ASN A 189 -8.37 -18.74 -3.14
N VAL A 190 -8.62 -18.46 -4.42
CA VAL A 190 -9.16 -17.19 -4.90
C VAL A 190 -10.57 -16.92 -4.38
N THR A 191 -11.41 -17.95 -4.22
CA THR A 191 -12.74 -17.81 -3.63
C THR A 191 -12.65 -17.30 -2.20
N ARG A 192 -11.76 -17.89 -1.40
CA ARG A 192 -11.55 -17.47 -0.02
C ARG A 192 -10.89 -16.10 0.10
N ALA A 193 -9.98 -15.77 -0.82
CA ALA A 193 -9.42 -14.42 -0.91
C ALA A 193 -10.53 -13.37 -1.14
N LYS A 194 -11.43 -13.64 -2.09
CA LYS A 194 -12.60 -12.80 -2.36
C LYS A 194 -13.51 -12.63 -1.13
N GLU A 195 -13.75 -13.70 -0.37
CA GLU A 195 -14.51 -13.62 0.88
C GLU A 195 -13.86 -12.68 1.90
N TYR A 196 -12.55 -12.82 2.14
CA TYR A 196 -11.81 -11.95 3.05
C TYR A 196 -11.74 -10.49 2.60
N PHE A 197 -11.50 -10.23 1.31
CA PHE A 197 -11.48 -8.87 0.78
C PHE A 197 -12.84 -8.19 0.89
N LEU A 198 -13.92 -8.92 0.59
CA LEU A 198 -15.27 -8.40 0.76
C LEU A 198 -15.61 -8.16 2.24
N GLU A 199 -15.19 -9.06 3.14
CA GLU A 199 -15.34 -8.88 4.59
C GLU A 199 -14.63 -7.60 5.07
N ALA A 200 -13.36 -7.41 4.71
CA ALA A 200 -12.62 -6.20 5.04
C ALA A 200 -13.30 -4.93 4.50
N ALA A 201 -13.81 -4.98 3.27
CA ALA A 201 -14.56 -3.88 2.66
C ALA A 201 -15.84 -3.55 3.44
N THR A 202 -16.61 -4.56 3.87
CA THR A 202 -17.83 -4.35 4.66
C THR A 202 -17.56 -3.74 6.04
N LEU A 203 -16.33 -3.89 6.54
CA LEU A 203 -15.86 -3.29 7.78
C LEU A 203 -15.23 -1.89 7.57
N GLY A 204 -15.32 -1.35 6.35
CA GLY A 204 -14.90 0.02 6.02
C GLY A 204 -13.46 0.15 5.53
N LEU A 205 -12.79 -0.96 5.19
CA LEU A 205 -11.45 -0.89 4.59
C LEU A 205 -11.56 -0.81 3.06
N ALA A 206 -11.24 0.35 2.49
CA ALA A 206 -11.32 0.59 1.05
C ALA A 206 -10.41 -0.32 0.22
N ASP A 207 -9.26 -0.75 0.78
CA ASP A 207 -8.38 -1.76 0.16
C ASP A 207 -9.10 -3.07 -0.13
N GLY A 208 -10.08 -3.45 0.69
CA GLY A 208 -10.89 -4.64 0.47
C GLY A 208 -11.68 -4.56 -0.85
N PHE A 209 -12.33 -3.43 -1.11
CA PHE A 209 -13.02 -3.20 -2.38
C PHE A 209 -12.04 -3.19 -3.56
N TYR A 210 -10.89 -2.54 -3.40
CA TYR A 210 -9.85 -2.51 -4.43
C TYR A 210 -9.33 -3.91 -4.78
N ASN A 211 -8.94 -4.71 -3.78
CA ASN A 211 -8.40 -6.04 -3.98
C ASN A 211 -9.43 -7.02 -4.55
N TYR A 212 -10.68 -6.95 -4.10
CA TYR A 212 -11.78 -7.71 -4.70
C TYR A 212 -12.02 -7.29 -6.16
N GLY A 213 -11.99 -5.99 -6.44
CA GLY A 213 -12.10 -5.44 -7.80
C GLY A 213 -10.98 -5.89 -8.74
N LEU A 214 -9.75 -6.03 -8.22
CA LEU A 214 -8.63 -6.58 -8.99
C LEU A 214 -8.86 -8.02 -9.41
N ILE A 215 -9.30 -8.90 -8.50
CA ILE A 215 -9.63 -10.29 -8.86
C ILE A 215 -10.71 -10.34 -9.94
N LEU A 216 -11.74 -9.51 -9.81
CA LEU A 216 -12.80 -9.42 -10.82
C LEU A 216 -12.26 -8.96 -12.17
N TYR A 217 -11.32 -8.03 -12.18
CA TYR A 217 -10.72 -7.47 -13.39
C TYR A 217 -9.79 -8.46 -14.09
N THR A 218 -8.91 -9.13 -13.35
CA THR A 218 -7.82 -9.96 -13.90
C THR A 218 -8.24 -11.41 -14.13
N GLU A 219 -8.82 -12.04 -13.10
CA GLU A 219 -9.15 -13.48 -13.12
C GLU A 219 -10.54 -13.73 -13.67
N ASP A 220 -11.57 -13.10 -13.08
CA ASP A 220 -12.97 -13.35 -13.48
C ASP A 220 -13.34 -12.63 -14.79
N ARG A 221 -12.57 -11.60 -15.18
CA ARG A 221 -12.85 -10.68 -16.30
C ARG A 221 -14.27 -10.10 -16.26
N ASN A 222 -14.78 -9.88 -15.06
CA ASN A 222 -16.07 -9.27 -14.79
C ASN A 222 -15.89 -7.76 -14.62
N TYR A 223 -15.75 -7.06 -15.75
CA TYR A 223 -15.45 -5.63 -15.76
C TYR A 223 -16.57 -4.77 -15.17
N ASP A 224 -17.83 -5.14 -15.35
CA ASP A 224 -18.98 -4.40 -14.81
C ASP A 224 -18.95 -4.37 -13.27
N GLU A 225 -18.60 -5.49 -12.65
CA GLU A 225 -18.48 -5.58 -11.20
C GLU A 225 -17.16 -4.98 -10.71
N ALA A 226 -16.05 -5.23 -11.40
CA ALA A 226 -14.75 -4.62 -11.06
C ALA A 226 -14.84 -3.09 -11.03
N PHE A 227 -15.52 -2.48 -12.02
CA PHE A 227 -15.72 -1.03 -12.05
C PHE A 227 -16.45 -0.52 -10.80
N LYS A 228 -17.52 -1.21 -10.38
CA LYS A 228 -18.27 -0.84 -9.18
C LYS A 228 -17.42 -0.92 -7.92
N MET A 229 -16.56 -1.94 -7.82
CA MET A 229 -15.68 -2.12 -6.68
C MET A 229 -14.61 -1.03 -6.62
N PHE A 230 -14.02 -0.65 -7.75
CA PHE A 230 -13.08 0.46 -7.80
C PHE A 230 -13.73 1.82 -7.53
N GLU A 231 -14.98 2.05 -7.99
CA GLU A 231 -15.74 3.24 -7.60
C GLU A 231 -16.04 3.29 -6.11
N ALA A 232 -16.44 2.16 -5.51
CA ALA A 232 -16.65 2.09 -4.06
C ALA A 232 -15.37 2.41 -3.27
N ALA A 233 -14.23 1.85 -3.69
CA ALA A 233 -12.93 2.21 -3.10
C ALA A 233 -12.61 3.70 -3.30
N SER A 234 -12.91 4.27 -4.48
CA SER A 234 -12.71 5.69 -4.80
C SER A 234 -13.55 6.62 -3.93
N GLU A 235 -14.81 6.26 -3.64
CA GLU A 235 -15.71 7.03 -2.78
C GLU A 235 -15.17 7.14 -1.34
N ASP A 236 -14.45 6.11 -0.87
CA ASP A 236 -13.75 6.10 0.41
C ASP A 236 -12.35 6.74 0.36
N GLY A 237 -11.98 7.36 -0.77
CA GLY A 237 -10.71 8.09 -0.93
C GLY A 237 -9.51 7.23 -1.35
N HIS A 238 -9.73 5.97 -1.73
CA HIS A 238 -8.65 5.09 -2.17
C HIS A 238 -8.07 5.55 -3.51
N VAL A 239 -6.80 5.97 -3.50
CA VAL A 239 -6.11 6.55 -4.66
C VAL A 239 -6.03 5.57 -5.82
N ARG A 240 -5.58 4.33 -5.56
CA ARG A 240 -5.47 3.30 -6.61
C ARG A 240 -6.84 2.86 -7.14
N GLY A 241 -7.90 2.96 -6.32
CA GLY A 241 -9.28 2.66 -6.73
C GLY A 241 -9.78 3.71 -7.70
N THR A 242 -9.58 4.98 -7.36
CA THR A 242 -9.87 6.14 -8.22
C THR A 242 -9.11 6.07 -9.55
N TYR A 243 -7.84 5.67 -9.50
CA TYR A 243 -7.02 5.46 -10.69
C TYR A 243 -7.61 4.35 -11.58
N MET A 244 -7.86 3.16 -11.02
CA MET A 244 -8.39 2.03 -11.77
C MET A 244 -9.76 2.32 -12.40
N SER A 245 -10.67 2.98 -11.70
CA SER A 245 -11.97 3.33 -12.27
C SER A 245 -11.87 4.38 -13.38
N ALA A 246 -10.96 5.35 -13.25
CA ALA A 246 -10.68 6.31 -14.32
C ALA A 246 -10.11 5.62 -15.56
N LEU A 247 -9.17 4.67 -15.38
CA LEU A 247 -8.61 3.87 -16.46
C LEU A 247 -9.68 3.03 -17.18
N MET A 248 -10.53 2.34 -16.43
CA MET A 248 -11.64 1.57 -17.00
C MET A 248 -12.63 2.45 -17.76
N THR A 249 -12.83 3.70 -17.33
CA THR A 249 -13.62 4.70 -18.06
C THR A 249 -12.97 5.12 -19.37
N LEU A 250 -11.64 5.22 -19.44
CA LEU A 250 -10.92 5.49 -20.70
C LEU A 250 -10.98 4.31 -21.67
N ASP A 251 -11.01 3.09 -21.14
CA ASP A 251 -11.03 1.87 -21.94
C ASP A 251 -12.47 1.41 -22.29
N GLY A 252 -13.50 2.03 -21.71
CA GLY A 252 -14.90 1.62 -21.87
C GLY A 252 -15.19 0.23 -21.29
N LEU A 253 -14.46 -0.17 -20.25
CA LEU A 253 -14.61 -1.45 -19.56
C LEU A 253 -15.52 -1.29 -18.36
N GLY A 254 -16.65 -2.01 -18.32
CA GLY A 254 -17.56 -1.97 -17.18
C GLY A 254 -18.35 -0.66 -17.02
N THR A 255 -18.11 0.31 -17.91
CA THR A 255 -18.71 1.63 -17.91
C THR A 255 -18.65 2.23 -19.33
N GLU A 256 -19.42 3.29 -19.57
CA GLU A 256 -19.34 4.02 -20.83
C GLU A 256 -18.05 4.83 -20.92
N TYR A 257 -17.49 4.92 -22.13
CA TYR A 257 -16.32 5.76 -22.38
C TYR A 257 -16.66 7.25 -22.22
N VAL A 258 -16.07 7.89 -21.21
CA VAL A 258 -16.23 9.33 -20.95
C VAL A 258 -14.90 9.96 -20.53
N CYS A 259 -14.17 10.49 -21.53
CA CYS A 259 -12.84 11.07 -21.38
C CYS A 259 -12.76 12.17 -20.29
N ASP A 260 -13.71 13.10 -20.28
CA ASP A 260 -13.70 14.23 -19.33
C ASP A 260 -13.83 13.78 -17.87
N VAL A 261 -14.64 12.74 -17.60
CA VAL A 261 -14.84 12.18 -16.26
C VAL A 261 -13.56 11.49 -15.79
N ALA A 262 -12.94 10.69 -16.65
CA ALA A 262 -11.69 10.01 -16.33
C ALA A 262 -10.56 11.01 -16.03
N TRP A 263 -10.39 12.04 -16.86
CA TRP A 263 -9.35 13.06 -16.63
C TRP A 263 -9.59 13.88 -15.38
N LYS A 264 -10.85 14.15 -15.03
CA LYS A 264 -11.18 14.83 -13.77
C LYS A 264 -10.75 13.99 -12.56
N LYS A 265 -11.00 12.67 -12.58
CA LYS A 265 -10.55 11.75 -11.52
C LYS A 265 -9.03 11.72 -11.42
N LEU A 266 -8.33 11.54 -12.54
CA LEU A 266 -6.86 11.50 -12.57
C LEU A 266 -6.22 12.82 -12.11
N ASN A 267 -6.74 13.97 -12.55
CA ASN A 267 -6.24 15.26 -12.08
C ASN A 267 -6.48 15.45 -10.58
N GLY A 268 -7.63 14.99 -10.06
CA GLY A 268 -7.94 15.04 -8.64
C GLY A 268 -6.95 14.28 -7.75
N ILE A 269 -6.37 13.18 -8.26
CA ILE A 269 -5.30 12.43 -7.57
C ILE A 269 -4.01 13.24 -7.47
N VAL A 270 -3.67 14.00 -8.51
CA VAL A 270 -2.39 14.73 -8.57
C VAL A 270 -2.43 16.03 -7.76
N THR A 271 -3.61 16.63 -7.62
CA THR A 271 -3.78 17.95 -7.00
C THR A 271 -4.11 17.94 -5.51
N ASN A 272 -4.49 16.79 -4.95
CA ASN A 272 -4.83 16.61 -3.53
C ASN A 272 -3.77 15.75 -2.85
#